data_AF-A0A259CJ14-F1
#
_entry.id   AF-A0A259CJ14-F1
#
_cell.length_a   1.000
_cell.length_b   1.000
_cell.length_c   1.000
_cell.angle_alpha   90.00
_cell.angle_beta   90.00
_cell.angle_gamma   90.00
#
_symmetry.space_group_name_H-M   'P 1'
#
loop_
_entity.id
_entity.type
_entity.pdbx_description
1 polymer ?
#
loop_
_entity_poly.entity_id
_entity_poly.type
_entity_poly.pdbx_seq_one_letter_code
_entity_poly.pdbx_strand_id
1 'polypeptide(L)'
;MNTLTDFVDFPIEPFLRDAAWGILGLLFVLIFHGSAINHVFMRFEILTRQNLAASQYNRVFFHFYAAFVFIALIHILEILIWSILIVSLNLISDPVRAILFAGSCYTTVGFESDFLPDGWKTLAFFISFTGLFSLAWTTSIMIGMTTAYKKAWNLKYGEVDVH
;
A
#
# COMPACT_ATOMS: atom_id res chain seq x y z
N MET A 1 -13.12 38.38 -6.84
CA MET A 1 -13.12 36.92 -7.13
C MET A 1 -14.54 36.45 -6.97
N ASN A 2 -15.22 36.13 -8.08
CA ASN A 2 -16.66 35.88 -8.07
C ASN A 2 -16.84 34.36 -8.02
N THR A 3 -17.12 33.82 -6.84
CA THR A 3 -17.13 32.36 -6.59
C THR A 3 -18.09 31.59 -7.49
N LEU A 4 -19.12 32.24 -8.03
CA LEU A 4 -20.08 31.62 -8.96
C LEU A 4 -19.53 31.44 -10.38
N THR A 5 -18.61 32.28 -10.86
CA THR A 5 -18.02 32.14 -12.20
C THR A 5 -17.01 30.98 -12.24
N ASP A 6 -16.29 30.75 -11.14
CA ASP A 6 -15.26 29.71 -11.07
C ASP A 6 -15.84 28.28 -11.14
N PHE A 7 -17.09 28.06 -10.69
CA PHE A 7 -17.78 26.77 -10.84
C PHE A 7 -18.40 26.57 -12.24
N VAL A 8 -18.79 27.67 -12.90
CA VAL A 8 -19.34 27.63 -14.27
C VAL A 8 -18.25 27.29 -15.27
N ASP A 9 -17.03 27.79 -15.06
CA ASP A 9 -15.85 27.50 -15.88
C ASP A 9 -15.09 26.24 -15.44
N PHE A 10 -15.67 25.42 -14.56
CA PHE A 10 -15.02 24.20 -14.09
C PHE A 10 -14.86 23.19 -15.24
N PRO A 11 -13.64 22.65 -15.48
CA PRO A 11 -13.39 21.75 -16.59
C PRO A 11 -13.88 20.34 -16.26
N ILE A 12 -15.20 20.12 -16.37
CA ILE A 12 -15.88 18.87 -15.99
C ILE A 12 -15.34 17.65 -16.76
N GLU A 13 -15.16 17.77 -18.07
CA GLU A 13 -14.77 16.65 -18.94
C GLU A 13 -13.39 16.06 -18.59
N PRO A 14 -12.29 16.85 -18.50
CA PRO A 14 -11.01 16.31 -18.06
C PRO A 14 -11.05 15.84 -16.60
N PHE A 15 -11.81 16.52 -15.73
CA PHE A 15 -11.99 16.07 -14.34
C PHE A 15 -12.62 14.67 -14.25
N LEU A 16 -13.70 14.42 -15.00
CA LEU A 16 -14.36 13.11 -15.02
C LEU A 16 -13.47 12.03 -15.61
N ARG A 17 -12.70 12.35 -16.66
CA ARG A 17 -11.71 11.43 -17.24
C ARG A 17 -10.65 11.04 -16.21
N ASP A 18 -10.08 12.02 -15.52
CA ASP A 18 -9.04 11.75 -14.51
C ASP A 18 -9.59 10.95 -13.34
N ALA A 19 -10.80 11.30 -12.88
CA ALA A 19 -11.49 10.56 -11.83
C ALA A 19 -11.76 9.11 -12.24
N ALA A 20 -12.16 8.87 -13.49
CA ALA A 20 -12.37 7.51 -13.99
C ALA A 20 -11.06 6.70 -13.96
N TRP A 21 -9.95 7.23 -14.49
CA TRP A 21 -8.65 6.56 -14.43
C TRP A 21 -8.14 6.35 -13.02
N GLY A 22 -8.29 7.36 -12.16
CA GLY A 22 -7.92 7.31 -10.76
C GLY A 22 -8.71 6.26 -9.97
N ILE A 23 -10.02 6.21 -10.15
CA ILE A 23 -10.89 5.19 -9.52
C ILE A 23 -10.55 3.80 -10.03
N LEU A 24 -10.35 3.62 -11.34
CA LEU A 24 -9.98 2.33 -11.92
C LEU A 24 -8.63 1.83 -11.37
N GLY A 25 -7.62 2.69 -11.35
CA GLY A 25 -6.29 2.38 -10.79
C GLY A 25 -6.37 2.05 -9.29
N LEU A 26 -7.10 2.85 -8.53
CA LEU A 26 -7.34 2.63 -7.10
C LEU A 26 -7.99 1.27 -6.84
N LEU A 27 -9.10 0.96 -7.52
CA LEU A 27 -9.80 -0.31 -7.32
C LEU A 27 -8.91 -1.50 -7.70
N PHE A 28 -8.20 -1.40 -8.82
CA PHE A 28 -7.26 -2.43 -9.26
C PHE A 28 -6.18 -2.70 -8.20
N VAL A 29 -5.53 -1.64 -7.71
CA VAL A 29 -4.46 -1.75 -6.71
C VAL A 29 -5.00 -2.26 -5.38
N LEU A 30 -6.18 -1.82 -4.92
CA LEU A 30 -6.75 -2.32 -3.67
C LEU A 30 -7.15 -3.80 -3.75
N ILE A 31 -7.66 -4.27 -4.89
CA ILE A 31 -7.95 -5.70 -5.11
C ILE A 31 -6.65 -6.51 -5.11
N PHE A 32 -5.62 -6.01 -5.80
CA PHE A 32 -4.29 -6.62 -5.80
C PHE A 32 -3.72 -6.68 -4.38
N HIS A 33 -3.71 -5.55 -3.66
CA HIS A 33 -3.21 -5.42 -2.29
C HIS A 33 -3.89 -6.43 -1.37
N GLY A 34 -5.23 -6.36 -1.29
CA GLY A 34 -6.03 -7.21 -0.43
C GLY A 34 -5.82 -8.69 -0.73
N SER A 35 -5.71 -9.07 -2.01
CA SER A 35 -5.45 -10.47 -2.39
C SER A 35 -4.05 -10.93 -1.97
N ALA A 36 -3.03 -10.12 -2.28
CA ALA A 36 -1.63 -10.45 -2.01
C ALA A 36 -1.34 -10.50 -0.51
N ILE A 37 -1.80 -9.51 0.26
CA ILE A 37 -1.52 -9.44 1.70
C ILE A 37 -2.27 -10.52 2.47
N ASN A 38 -3.52 -10.83 2.10
CA ASN A 38 -4.25 -11.93 2.73
C ASN A 38 -3.60 -13.27 2.44
N HIS A 39 -3.06 -13.48 1.23
CA HIS A 39 -2.30 -14.69 0.91
C HIS A 39 -1.07 -14.84 1.84
N VAL A 40 -0.28 -13.77 1.99
CA VAL A 40 0.90 -13.76 2.88
C VAL A 40 0.48 -14.01 4.33
N PHE A 41 -0.57 -13.32 4.80
CA PHE A 41 -1.04 -13.41 6.18
C PHE A 41 -1.59 -14.80 6.52
N MET A 42 -2.45 -15.38 5.67
CA MET A 42 -2.99 -16.73 5.86
C MET A 42 -1.86 -17.77 5.89
N ARG A 43 -0.86 -17.61 5.02
CA ARG A 43 0.32 -18.50 5.01
C ARG A 43 1.12 -18.35 6.31
N PHE A 44 1.34 -17.12 6.78
CA PHE A 44 2.01 -16.85 8.04
C PHE A 44 1.26 -17.48 9.24
N GLU A 45 -0.07 -17.35 9.31
CA GLU A 45 -0.88 -17.93 10.38
C GLU A 45 -0.76 -19.45 10.44
N ILE A 46 -0.89 -20.13 9.29
CA ILE A 46 -0.80 -21.59 9.22
C ILE A 46 0.57 -22.06 9.70
N LEU A 47 1.64 -21.47 9.17
CA LEU A 47 3.02 -21.81 9.54
C LEU A 47 3.30 -21.52 11.01
N THR A 48 2.78 -20.41 11.54
CA THR A 48 2.96 -20.04 12.94
C THR A 48 2.26 -21.02 13.87
N ARG A 49 1.02 -21.42 13.58
CA ARG A 49 0.29 -22.42 14.38
C ARG A 49 1.02 -23.77 14.41
N GLN A 50 1.48 -24.24 13.26
CA GLN A 50 2.23 -25.49 13.15
C GLN A 50 3.55 -25.45 13.95
N ASN A 51 4.32 -24.38 13.80
CA ASN A 51 5.60 -24.23 14.50
C ASN A 51 5.42 -24.05 16.01
N LEU A 52 4.39 -23.33 16.46
CA LEU A 52 4.07 -23.21 17.89
C LEU A 52 3.68 -24.55 18.50
N ALA A 53 2.85 -25.36 17.82
CA ALA A 53 2.47 -26.69 18.28
C ALA A 53 3.67 -27.65 18.40
N ALA A 54 4.70 -27.45 17.57
CA ALA A 54 5.95 -28.21 17.61
C ALA A 54 7.05 -27.55 18.46
N SER A 55 6.76 -26.49 19.21
CA SER A 55 7.74 -25.70 19.98
C SER A 55 8.92 -25.16 19.16
N GLN A 56 8.74 -24.97 17.85
CA GLN A 56 9.74 -24.46 16.89
C GLN A 56 9.72 -22.93 16.81
N TYR A 57 9.95 -22.24 17.93
CA TYR A 57 9.79 -20.78 18.04
C TYR A 57 10.65 -19.97 17.08
N ASN A 58 11.89 -20.39 16.81
CA ASN A 58 12.78 -19.71 15.86
C ASN A 58 12.21 -19.68 14.43
N ARG A 59 11.44 -20.70 14.04
CA ARG A 59 10.78 -20.72 12.73
C ARG A 59 9.65 -19.70 12.66
N VAL A 60 8.93 -19.47 13.76
CA VAL A 60 7.95 -18.38 13.85
C VAL A 60 8.61 -17.03 13.60
N PHE A 61 9.75 -16.76 14.23
CA PHE A 61 10.51 -15.51 14.00
C PHE A 61 10.96 -15.38 12.55
N PHE A 62 11.47 -16.45 11.95
CA PHE A 62 11.86 -16.45 10.54
C PHE A 62 10.67 -16.14 9.62
N HIS A 63 9.53 -16.82 9.83
CA HIS A 63 8.34 -16.59 9.01
C HIS A 63 7.76 -15.18 9.20
N PHE A 64 7.88 -14.59 10.39
CA PHE A 64 7.51 -13.20 10.63
C PHE A 64 8.34 -12.24 9.75
N TYR A 65 9.66 -12.34 9.79
CA TYR A 65 10.52 -11.47 8.96
C TYR A 65 10.36 -11.75 7.46
N ALA A 66 10.16 -13.00 7.06
CA ALA A 66 9.87 -13.33 5.67
C ALA A 66 8.56 -12.66 5.20
N ALA A 67 7.48 -12.78 5.98
CA ALA A 67 6.21 -12.13 5.68
C ALA A 67 6.34 -10.59 5.66
N PHE A 68 7.08 -10.01 6.61
CA PHE A 68 7.38 -8.57 6.62
C PHE A 68 8.06 -8.09 5.32
N VAL A 69 9.05 -8.85 4.82
CA VAL A 69 9.71 -8.55 3.55
C VAL A 69 8.75 -8.68 2.37
N PHE A 70 7.92 -9.73 2.32
CA PHE A 70 6.94 -9.89 1.25
C PHE A 70 5.90 -8.77 1.23
N ILE A 71 5.43 -8.32 2.40
CA ILE A 71 4.54 -7.17 2.53
C ILE A 71 5.19 -5.90 1.98
N ALA A 72 6.45 -5.64 2.31
CA ALA A 72 7.20 -4.51 1.76
C ALA A 72 7.32 -4.59 0.23
N LEU A 73 7.58 -5.77 -0.31
CA LEU A 73 7.64 -6.00 -1.77
C LEU A 73 6.28 -5.79 -2.46
N ILE A 74 5.17 -6.15 -1.81
CA ILE A 74 3.81 -5.88 -2.31
C ILE A 74 3.61 -4.37 -2.48
N HIS A 75 3.96 -3.56 -1.47
CA HIS A 75 3.86 -2.10 -1.58
C HIS A 75 4.74 -1.52 -2.69
N ILE A 76 5.97 -2.03 -2.86
CA ILE A 76 6.84 -1.61 -3.96
C ILE A 76 6.18 -1.93 -5.31
N LEU A 77 5.58 -3.12 -5.47
CA LEU A 77 4.86 -3.48 -6.69
C LEU A 77 3.67 -2.56 -6.97
N GLU A 78 2.96 -2.11 -5.94
CA GLU A 78 1.83 -1.18 -6.09
C GLU A 78 2.27 0.19 -6.58
N ILE A 79 3.41 0.69 -6.08
CA ILE A 79 4.05 1.90 -6.60
C ILE A 79 4.45 1.71 -8.07
N LEU A 80 5.01 0.55 -8.42
CA LEU A 80 5.37 0.25 -9.81
C LEU A 80 4.13 0.15 -10.72
N ILE A 81 3.02 -0.42 -10.25
CA ILE A 81 1.74 -0.46 -10.99
C ILE A 81 1.26 0.96 -11.31
N TRP A 82 1.26 1.86 -10.33
CA TRP A 82 0.91 3.26 -10.55
C TRP A 82 1.86 3.96 -11.52
N SER A 83 3.16 3.69 -11.40
CA SER A 83 4.19 4.25 -12.29
C SER A 83 3.99 3.82 -13.73
N ILE A 84 3.67 2.54 -13.96
CA ILE A 84 3.33 2.00 -15.28
C ILE A 84 2.10 2.70 -15.86
N LEU A 85 1.06 2.92 -15.05
CA LEU A 85 -0.13 3.65 -15.49
C LEU A 85 0.23 5.08 -15.93
N ILE A 86 0.98 5.83 -15.11
CA ILE A 86 1.43 7.20 -15.40
C ILE A 86 2.22 7.27 -16.71
N VAL A 87 3.18 6.36 -16.91
CA VAL A 87 3.99 6.31 -18.12
C VAL A 87 3.14 5.92 -19.34
N SER A 88 2.23 4.95 -19.19
CA SER A 88 1.35 4.50 -20.28
C SER A 88 0.39 5.59 -20.77
N LEU A 89 -0.01 6.50 -19.88
CA LEU A 89 -0.83 7.68 -20.18
C LEU A 89 0.01 8.87 -20.68
N ASN A 90 1.32 8.71 -20.82
CA ASN A 90 2.29 9.76 -21.21
C ASN A 90 2.26 11.00 -20.31
N LEU A 91 1.94 10.82 -19.01
CA LEU A 91 1.87 11.95 -18.06
C LEU A 91 3.25 12.36 -17.55
N ILE A 92 4.12 11.37 -17.33
CA ILE A 92 5.53 11.56 -16.98
C ILE A 92 6.35 10.60 -17.85
N SER A 93 7.21 11.15 -18.72
CA SER A 93 7.95 10.35 -19.71
C SER A 93 9.17 9.62 -19.14
N ASP A 94 9.75 10.13 -18.05
CA ASP A 94 10.86 9.48 -17.36
C ASP A 94 10.33 8.45 -16.35
N PRO A 95 10.61 7.15 -16.52
CA PRO A 95 10.13 6.11 -15.61
C PRO A 95 10.63 6.29 -14.17
N VAL A 96 11.85 6.79 -13.97
CA VAL A 96 12.39 6.99 -12.61
C VAL A 96 11.60 8.07 -11.89
N ARG A 97 11.33 9.20 -12.56
CA ARG A 97 10.48 10.26 -12.03
C ARG A 97 9.05 9.81 -11.79
N ALA A 98 8.48 8.97 -12.65
CA ALA A 98 7.15 8.40 -12.44
C ALA A 98 7.09 7.53 -11.17
N ILE A 99 8.13 6.73 -10.92
CA ILE A 99 8.28 5.93 -9.69
C ILE A 99 8.39 6.82 -8.44
N LEU A 100 9.24 7.85 -8.49
CA LEU A 100 9.40 8.78 -7.38
C LEU A 100 8.11 9.54 -7.08
N PHE A 101 7.43 10.03 -8.11
CA PHE A 101 6.13 10.70 -7.97
C PHE A 101 5.06 9.77 -7.39
N ALA A 102 4.87 8.58 -7.98
CA ALA A 102 3.90 7.60 -7.49
C ALA A 102 4.21 7.18 -6.05
N GLY A 103 5.48 6.92 -5.72
CA GLY A 103 5.92 6.57 -4.37
C GLY A 103 5.70 7.69 -3.37
N SER A 104 6.01 8.94 -3.73
CA SER A 104 5.77 10.14 -2.92
C SER A 104 4.28 10.29 -2.57
N CYS A 105 3.40 10.14 -3.56
CA CYS A 105 1.94 10.18 -3.34
C CYS A 105 1.46 8.98 -2.51
N TYR A 106 1.81 7.76 -2.91
CA TYR A 106 1.33 6.50 -2.32
C TYR A 106 1.70 6.40 -0.84
N THR A 107 2.96 6.72 -0.50
CA THR A 107 3.43 6.69 0.89
C THR A 107 2.93 7.88 1.71
N THR A 108 2.28 8.86 1.07
CA THR A 108 1.79 10.11 1.68
C THR A 108 2.89 11.00 2.26
N VAL A 109 4.16 10.72 1.94
CA VAL A 109 5.30 11.52 2.40
C VAL A 109 5.39 12.85 1.67
N GLY A 110 5.06 12.88 0.37
CA GLY A 110 5.00 14.12 -0.41
C GLY A 110 6.37 14.78 -0.64
N PHE A 111 7.45 14.01 -0.75
CA PHE A 111 8.81 14.53 -0.95
C PHE A 111 9.10 14.97 -2.39
N GLU A 112 8.26 14.56 -3.35
CA GLU A 112 8.31 15.01 -4.74
C GLU A 112 7.23 16.06 -5.03
N SER A 113 7.58 17.07 -5.84
CA SER A 113 6.62 18.05 -6.33
C SER A 113 5.66 17.44 -7.35
N ASP A 114 4.49 18.07 -7.52
CA ASP A 114 3.55 17.69 -8.57
C ASP A 114 4.14 17.94 -9.97
N PHE A 115 4.15 16.90 -10.79
CA PHE A 115 4.65 16.92 -12.17
C PHE A 115 3.56 16.63 -13.19
N LEU A 116 2.32 16.41 -12.74
CA LEU A 116 1.21 16.11 -13.63
C LEU A 116 0.81 17.35 -14.43
N PRO A 117 0.48 17.18 -15.72
CA PRO A 117 -0.03 18.28 -16.53
C PRO A 117 -1.36 18.81 -15.97
N ASP A 118 -1.68 20.06 -16.32
CA ASP A 118 -2.97 20.64 -15.96
C ASP A 118 -4.13 19.77 -16.48
N GLY A 119 -5.11 19.53 -15.61
CA GLY A 119 -6.17 18.57 -15.87
C GLY A 119 -5.76 17.11 -15.75
N TRP A 120 -4.74 16.77 -14.94
CA TRP A 120 -4.48 15.41 -14.42
C TRP A 120 -4.23 15.37 -12.90
N LYS A 121 -4.21 16.53 -12.24
CA LYS A 121 -3.74 16.69 -10.84
C LYS A 121 -4.53 15.87 -9.81
N THR A 122 -5.79 15.53 -10.10
CA THR A 122 -6.61 14.69 -9.21
C THR A 122 -6.09 13.25 -9.13
N LEU A 123 -5.28 12.79 -10.10
CA LEU A 123 -4.66 11.47 -10.07
C LEU A 123 -3.77 11.27 -8.84
N ALA A 124 -3.02 12.32 -8.44
CA ALA A 124 -2.20 12.30 -7.23
C ALA A 124 -3.01 11.95 -5.98
N PHE A 125 -4.23 12.51 -5.86
CA PHE A 125 -5.15 12.21 -4.77
C PHE A 125 -5.54 10.72 -4.75
N PHE A 126 -5.87 10.12 -5.90
CA PHE A 126 -6.23 8.70 -5.96
C PHE A 126 -5.05 7.78 -5.62
N ILE A 127 -3.83 8.12 -6.04
CA ILE A 127 -2.61 7.39 -5.67
C ILE A 127 -2.42 7.43 -4.14
N SER A 128 -2.51 8.62 -3.55
CA SER A 128 -2.38 8.79 -2.09
C SER A 128 -3.48 8.07 -1.31
N PHE A 129 -4.73 8.12 -1.77
CA PHE A 129 -5.84 7.44 -1.12
C PHE A 129 -5.67 5.92 -1.17
N THR A 130 -5.18 5.40 -2.29
CA THR A 130 -4.86 3.98 -2.45
C THR A 130 -3.79 3.52 -1.46
N GLY A 131 -2.70 4.29 -1.34
CA GLY A 131 -1.63 3.97 -0.41
C GLY A 131 -2.05 4.10 1.05
N LEU A 132 -2.86 5.11 1.40
CA LEU A 132 -3.43 5.26 2.73
C LEU A 132 -4.23 4.01 3.17
N PHE A 133 -5.12 3.51 2.31
CA PHE A 133 -5.92 2.32 2.63
C PHE A 133 -5.08 1.04 2.71
N SER A 134 -4.10 0.90 1.80
CA SER A 134 -3.21 -0.27 1.75
C SER A 134 -2.30 -0.32 2.99
N LEU A 135 -1.73 0.82 3.40
CA LEU A 135 -0.91 0.92 4.63
C LEU A 135 -1.75 0.72 5.89
N ALA A 136 -2.99 1.24 5.93
CA ALA A 136 -3.90 1.02 7.05
C ALA A 136 -4.26 -0.47 7.22
N TRP A 137 -4.59 -1.17 6.12
CA TRP A 137 -4.84 -2.60 6.15
C TRP A 137 -3.59 -3.36 6.59
N THR A 138 -2.44 -3.05 6.00
CA THR A 138 -1.15 -3.65 6.35
C THR A 138 -0.83 -3.50 7.83
N THR A 139 -1.06 -2.32 8.40
CA THR A 139 -0.86 -2.06 9.83
C THR A 139 -1.73 -2.97 10.69
N SER A 140 -3.01 -3.13 10.33
CA SER A 140 -3.94 -4.03 11.05
C SER A 140 -3.43 -5.48 11.06
N ILE A 141 -2.96 -5.99 9.92
CA ILE A 141 -2.38 -7.33 9.81
C ILE A 141 -1.08 -7.45 10.60
N MET A 142 -0.20 -6.46 10.51
CA MET A 142 1.09 -6.44 11.19
C MET A 142 0.96 -6.45 12.72
N ILE A 143 -0.08 -5.81 13.27
CA ILE A 143 -0.39 -5.90 14.71
C ILE A 143 -0.63 -7.36 15.10
N GLY A 144 -1.49 -8.08 14.37
CA GLY A 144 -1.76 -9.51 14.63
C GLY A 144 -0.52 -10.38 14.50
N MET A 145 0.30 -10.15 13.46
CA MET A 145 1.58 -10.85 13.29
C MET A 145 2.56 -10.61 14.44
N THR A 146 2.62 -9.37 14.93
CA THR A 146 3.49 -8.99 16.06
C THR A 146 3.03 -9.62 17.37
N THR A 147 1.71 -9.75 17.59
CA THR A 147 1.18 -10.50 18.74
C THR A 147 1.61 -11.96 18.70
N ALA A 148 1.54 -12.60 17.52
CA ALA A 148 1.99 -13.99 17.36
C ALA A 148 3.50 -14.15 17.58
N TYR A 149 4.30 -13.17 17.11
CA TYR A 149 5.73 -13.09 17.39
C TYR A 149 6.02 -12.99 18.90
N LYS A 150 5.34 -12.06 19.61
CA LYS A 150 5.49 -11.89 21.06
C LYS A 150 5.14 -13.17 21.81
N LYS A 151 4.06 -13.85 21.45
CA LYS A 151 3.69 -15.14 22.04
C LYS A 151 4.80 -16.19 21.89
N ALA A 152 5.39 -16.30 20.70
CA ALA A 152 6.50 -17.23 20.46
C ALA A 152 7.76 -16.85 21.27
N TRP A 153 8.02 -15.55 21.45
CA TRP A 153 9.11 -15.04 22.29
C TRP A 153 8.95 -15.48 23.75
N ASN A 154 7.78 -15.21 24.33
CA ASN A 154 7.46 -15.54 25.71
C ASN A 154 7.58 -17.05 25.98
N LEU A 155 7.03 -17.88 25.10
CA LEU A 155 7.13 -19.33 25.20
C LEU A 155 8.57 -19.85 25.08
N LYS A 156 9.42 -19.17 24.32
CA LYS A 156 10.84 -19.57 24.14
C LYS A 156 11.69 -19.21 25.35
N TYR A 157 11.50 -18.02 25.92
CA TYR A 157 12.38 -17.47 26.96
C TYR A 157 11.80 -17.53 28.37
N GLY A 158 10.59 -18.07 28.55
CA GLY A 158 9.99 -18.28 29.86
C GLY A 158 9.46 -17.00 30.51
N GLU A 159 9.28 -15.92 29.76
CA GLU A 159 8.59 -14.72 30.24
C GLU A 159 7.09 -14.99 30.25
N VAL A 160 6.51 -15.16 31.43
CA VAL A 160 5.05 -15.25 31.58
C VAL A 160 4.47 -13.88 31.24
N ASP A 161 3.55 -13.81 30.28
CA ASP A 161 2.81 -12.59 29.97
C ASP A 161 2.15 -12.07 31.26
N VAL A 162 2.73 -11.02 31.85
CA VAL A 162 2.10 -10.28 32.94
C VAL A 162 1.03 -9.42 32.28
N HIS A 163 -0.22 -9.88 32.38
CA HIS A 163 -1.41 -9.19 31.88
C HIS A 163 -1.57 -7.81 32.50
#